data_AF-A0A351TPC0-F1
#
_entry.id   AF-A0A351TPC0-F1
#
_cell.length_a   1.000
_cell.length_b   1.000
_cell.length_c   1.000
_cell.angle_alpha   90.00
_cell.angle_beta   90.00
_cell.angle_gamma   90.00
#
_symmetry.space_group_name_H-M   'P 1'
#
loop_
_entity.id
_entity.type
_entity.pdbx_description
1 polymer ?
#
loop_
_entity_poly.entity_id
_entity_poly.type
_entity_poly.pdbx_seq_one_letter_code
_entity_poly.pdbx_strand_id
1 'polypeptide(L)'
;MTLLYATAARLDEIRSIKLDDIHLEAAKPYLSLHGKGKKIRTAYMLPRAVALVQAYIKETYGQAGGTDALLFPSRVSGHGKLTEAALDKRIKTYAAQANVHCKDVLLNTHAHLFRHYVESGKMVSDMEKCRISPASL
;
A
#
# COMPACT_ATOMS: atom_id res chain seq x y z
N MET A 1 2.34 1.70 -3.00
CA MET A 1 3.13 1.74 -1.75
C MET A 1 2.50 2.60 -0.67
N THR A 2 1.77 3.66 -1.02
CA THR A 2 1.10 4.57 -0.06
C THR A 2 0.23 3.87 1.01
N LEU A 3 -0.57 2.87 0.65
CA LEU A 3 -1.41 2.15 1.61
C LEU A 3 -0.60 1.35 2.63
N LEU A 4 0.49 0.69 2.22
CA LEU A 4 1.37 -0.03 3.15
C LEU A 4 1.94 0.91 4.21
N TYR A 5 2.35 2.10 3.79
CA TYR A 5 2.84 3.14 4.69
C TYR A 5 1.76 3.68 5.62
N ALA A 6 0.62 4.09 5.06
CA ALA A 6 -0.46 4.73 5.82
C ALA A 6 -1.11 3.79 6.84
N THR A 7 -1.09 2.47 6.59
CA THR A 7 -1.86 1.50 7.38
C THR A 7 -1.02 0.50 8.17
N ALA A 8 0.31 0.44 7.94
CA ALA A 8 1.19 -0.60 8.48
C ALA A 8 0.59 -2.02 8.34
N ALA A 9 -0.11 -2.25 7.22
CA ALA A 9 -0.78 -3.51 6.93
C ALA A 9 0.21 -4.63 6.59
N ARG A 10 -0.17 -5.88 6.83
CA ARG A 10 0.63 -7.03 6.36
C ARG A 10 0.54 -7.09 4.84
N LEU A 11 1.56 -7.65 4.19
CA LEU A 11 1.50 -7.87 2.75
C LEU A 11 0.28 -8.68 2.34
N ASP A 12 -0.01 -9.75 3.08
CA ASP A 12 -1.18 -10.59 2.82
C ASP A 12 -2.51 -9.85 2.99
N GLU A 13 -2.59 -8.94 3.97
CA GLU A 13 -3.76 -8.07 4.16
C GLU A 13 -3.91 -7.12 2.95
N ILE A 14 -2.83 -6.45 2.53
CA ILE A 14 -2.86 -5.50 1.40
C ILE A 14 -3.23 -6.16 0.07
N ARG A 15 -2.66 -7.33 -0.24
CA ARG A 15 -2.98 -8.05 -1.50
C ARG A 15 -4.38 -8.66 -1.50
N SER A 16 -5.04 -8.69 -0.35
CA SER A 16 -6.37 -9.28 -0.17
C SER A 16 -7.47 -8.24 -0.08
N ILE A 17 -7.15 -6.94 -0.06
CA ILE A 17 -8.12 -5.86 -0.07
C ILE A 17 -9.01 -5.98 -1.30
N LYS A 18 -10.32 -5.88 -1.10
CA LYS A 18 -11.33 -5.76 -2.15
C LYS A 18 -11.83 -4.32 -2.27
N LEU A 19 -12.51 -4.02 -3.36
CA LEU A 19 -13.14 -2.71 -3.54
C LEU A 19 -14.20 -2.44 -2.45
N ASP A 20 -14.94 -3.46 -2.01
CA ASP A 20 -15.92 -3.36 -0.92
C ASP A 20 -15.29 -3.03 0.46
N ASP A 21 -14.00 -3.27 0.63
CA ASP A 21 -13.31 -2.95 1.88
C ASP A 21 -12.94 -1.46 1.99
N ILE A 22 -13.19 -0.68 0.94
CA ILE A 22 -12.72 0.69 0.78
C ILE A 22 -13.90 1.67 0.92
N HIS A 23 -13.88 2.47 1.98
CA HIS A 23 -14.98 3.39 2.30
C HIS A 23 -14.49 4.84 2.21
N LEU A 24 -14.54 5.41 0.99
CA LEU A 24 -14.02 6.75 0.71
C LEU A 24 -15.06 7.86 0.92
N GLU A 25 -16.34 7.51 0.89
CA GLU A 25 -17.47 8.44 1.07
C GLU A 25 -17.82 8.68 2.54
N ALA A 26 -17.21 7.92 3.46
CA ALA A 26 -17.40 8.11 4.89
C ALA A 26 -16.81 9.44 5.36
N ALA A 27 -17.41 10.04 6.39
CA ALA A 27 -16.92 11.29 7.00
C ALA A 27 -15.43 11.22 7.41
N LYS A 28 -14.95 10.02 7.74
CA LYS A 28 -13.53 9.70 7.89
C LYS A 28 -13.21 8.52 6.97
N PRO A 29 -12.58 8.74 5.81
CA PRO A 29 -12.28 7.67 4.88
C PRO A 29 -11.43 6.57 5.53
N TYR A 30 -11.83 5.32 5.32
CA TYR A 30 -11.16 4.18 5.94
C TYR A 30 -11.12 2.94 5.05
N LEU A 31 -10.22 2.05 5.41
CA LEU A 31 -10.03 0.75 4.79
C LEU A 31 -10.24 -0.35 5.81
N SER A 32 -11.00 -1.38 5.45
CA SER A 32 -11.21 -2.59 6.25
C SER A 32 -10.11 -3.61 5.93
N LEU A 33 -9.25 -3.90 6.91
CA LEU A 33 -8.18 -4.89 6.77
C LEU A 33 -8.58 -6.20 7.44
N HIS A 34 -8.60 -7.28 6.66
CA HIS A 34 -8.94 -8.63 7.13
C HIS A 34 -7.68 -9.40 7.53
N GLY A 35 -7.50 -9.59 8.83
CA GLY A 35 -6.38 -10.34 9.42
C GLY A 35 -6.71 -11.80 9.75
N LYS A 36 -5.69 -12.52 10.23
CA LYS A 36 -5.80 -13.92 10.64
C LYS A 36 -6.88 -14.12 11.71
N GLY A 37 -7.72 -15.13 11.53
CA GLY A 37 -8.81 -15.48 12.45
C GLY A 37 -10.06 -14.60 12.29
N LYS A 38 -10.34 -14.10 11.08
CA LYS A 38 -11.49 -13.21 10.77
C LYS A 38 -11.48 -11.90 11.58
N LYS A 39 -10.31 -11.47 12.07
CA LYS A 39 -10.18 -10.20 12.78
C LYS A 39 -10.15 -9.07 11.75
N ILE A 40 -11.10 -8.14 11.86
CA ILE A 40 -11.17 -6.97 10.99
C ILE A 40 -10.63 -5.78 11.78
N ARG A 41 -9.77 -4.98 11.15
CA ARG A 41 -9.32 -3.69 11.71
C ARG A 41 -9.53 -2.57 10.70
N THR A 42 -9.99 -1.44 11.21
CA THR A 42 -10.19 -0.22 10.42
C THR A 42 -8.90 0.57 10.38
N ALA A 43 -8.40 0.85 9.17
CA ALA A 43 -7.26 1.73 8.96
C ALA A 43 -7.76 3.03 8.32
N TYR A 44 -7.69 4.12 9.07
CA TYR A 44 -8.06 5.43 8.56
C TYR A 44 -7.03 5.94 7.56
N MET A 45 -7.51 6.58 6.50
CA MET A 45 -6.66 7.10 5.44
C MET A 45 -6.60 8.63 5.50
N LEU A 46 -5.39 9.16 5.28
CA LEU A 46 -5.21 10.60 5.08
C LEU A 46 -5.83 11.02 3.74
N PRO A 47 -6.31 12.27 3.59
CA PRO A 47 -6.93 12.76 2.36
C PRO A 47 -6.08 12.54 1.10
N ARG A 48 -4.75 12.65 1.23
CA ARG A 48 -3.82 12.37 0.13
C ARG A 48 -3.82 10.91 -0.30
N ALA A 49 -3.88 9.98 0.66
CA ALA A 49 -3.97 8.56 0.36
C ALA A 49 -5.31 8.22 -0.32
N VAL A 50 -6.40 8.85 0.13
CA VAL A 50 -7.73 8.74 -0.49
C VAL A 50 -7.69 9.15 -1.95
N ALA A 51 -7.14 10.34 -2.27
CA ALA A 51 -7.05 10.82 -3.64
C ALA A 51 -6.27 9.86 -4.55
N LEU A 52 -5.16 9.31 -4.06
CA LEU A 52 -4.35 8.34 -4.81
C LEU A 52 -5.10 7.02 -5.03
N VAL A 53 -5.82 6.53 -4.02
CA VAL A 53 -6.64 5.31 -4.14
C VAL A 53 -7.78 5.52 -5.12
N GLN A 54 -8.48 6.65 -5.06
CA GLN A 54 -9.54 6.99 -6.01
C GLN A 54 -9.03 7.06 -7.45
N ALA A 55 -7.90 7.74 -7.68
CA ALA A 55 -7.28 7.82 -9.00
C ALA A 55 -6.89 6.44 -9.52
N TYR A 56 -6.30 5.60 -8.66
CA TYR A 56 -5.89 4.24 -9.02
C TYR A 56 -7.09 3.34 -9.36
N ILE A 57 -8.18 3.40 -8.58
CA ILE A 57 -9.41 2.64 -8.86
C ILE A 57 -9.98 3.07 -10.21
N LYS A 58 -10.06 4.39 -10.46
CA LYS A 58 -10.56 4.92 -11.73
C LYS A 58 -9.72 4.48 -12.93
N GLU A 59 -8.39 4.45 -12.80
CA GLU A 59 -7.49 4.00 -13.86
C GLU A 59 -7.58 2.48 -14.10
N THR A 60 -7.75 1.69 -13.03
CA THR A 60 -7.73 0.22 -13.10
C THR A 60 -9.08 -0.37 -13.50
N TYR A 61 -10.18 0.21 -13.00
CA TYR A 61 -11.54 -0.32 -13.12
C TYR A 61 -12.50 0.59 -13.90
N GLY A 62 -12.09 1.82 -14.25
CA GLY A 62 -12.98 2.78 -14.91
C GLY A 62 -14.17 3.15 -14.03
N GLN A 63 -15.38 3.14 -14.61
CA GLN A 63 -16.66 3.33 -13.89
C GLN A 63 -17.31 2.02 -13.44
N ALA A 64 -16.77 0.86 -13.85
CA ALA A 64 -17.38 -0.46 -13.65
C ALA A 64 -16.51 -1.32 -12.72
N GLY A 65 -16.40 -0.92 -11.46
CA GLY A 65 -15.77 -1.74 -10.42
C GLY A 65 -16.80 -2.70 -9.82
N GLY A 66 -16.66 -4.01 -10.06
CA GLY A 66 -17.42 -5.01 -9.31
C GLY A 66 -16.98 -5.02 -7.83
N THR A 67 -17.94 -5.11 -6.91
CA THR A 67 -17.70 -5.02 -5.45
C THR A 67 -16.72 -6.07 -4.91
N ASP A 68 -16.69 -7.26 -5.51
CA ASP A 68 -15.80 -8.37 -5.11
C ASP A 68 -14.39 -8.31 -5.74
N ALA A 69 -14.10 -7.31 -6.58
CA ALA A 69 -12.81 -7.19 -7.23
C ALA A 69 -11.70 -6.82 -6.22
N LEU A 70 -10.52 -7.41 -6.38
CA LEU A 70 -9.34 -7.06 -5.58
C LEU A 70 -8.90 -5.63 -5.89
N LEU A 71 -8.50 -4.84 -4.90
CA LEU A 71 -7.94 -3.52 -5.17
C LEU A 71 -6.71 -3.63 -6.08
N PHE A 72 -5.80 -4.58 -5.80
CA PHE A 72 -4.57 -4.80 -6.58
C PHE A 72 -4.60 -6.15 -7.30
N PRO A 73 -5.27 -6.26 -8.47
CA PRO A 73 -5.32 -7.50 -9.21
C PRO A 73 -3.96 -7.81 -9.86
N SER A 74 -3.60 -9.09 -9.89
CA SER A 74 -2.49 -9.57 -10.70
C SER A 74 -2.85 -9.46 -12.19
N ARG A 75 -2.01 -8.74 -12.94
CA ARG A 75 -2.12 -8.64 -14.41
C ARG A 75 -1.71 -9.94 -15.13
N VAL A 76 -0.93 -10.79 -14.48
CA VAL A 76 -0.36 -12.01 -15.09
C VAL A 76 -1.26 -13.22 -14.90
N SER A 77 -1.99 -13.29 -13.78
CA SER A 77 -2.81 -14.46 -13.42
C SER A 77 -4.32 -14.22 -13.57
N GLY A 78 -4.73 -13.31 -14.47
CA GLY A 78 -6.14 -13.09 -14.79
C GLY A 78 -7.03 -12.71 -13.61
N HIS A 79 -6.65 -11.70 -12.81
CA HIS A 79 -7.41 -11.14 -11.66
C HIS A 79 -7.20 -11.82 -10.30
N GLY A 80 -6.30 -12.79 -10.18
CA GLY A 80 -5.88 -13.36 -8.88
C GLY A 80 -5.11 -12.39 -7.98
N LYS A 81 -4.92 -12.76 -6.71
CA LYS A 81 -4.07 -12.00 -5.75
C LYS A 81 -2.62 -11.91 -6.25
N LEU A 82 -2.00 -10.75 -6.06
CA LEU A 82 -0.55 -10.61 -6.26
C LEU A 82 0.21 -11.59 -5.37
N THR A 83 1.26 -12.21 -5.92
CA THR A 83 2.16 -13.05 -5.14
C THR A 83 3.00 -12.18 -4.20
N GLU A 84 3.40 -12.73 -3.05
CA GLU A 84 4.31 -12.01 -2.14
C GLU A 84 5.63 -11.66 -2.83
N ALA A 85 6.15 -12.55 -3.67
CA ALA A 85 7.36 -12.29 -4.46
C ALA A 85 7.21 -11.09 -5.41
N ALA A 86 6.04 -10.92 -6.04
CA ALA A 86 5.78 -9.76 -6.89
C ALA A 86 5.72 -8.45 -6.09
N LEU A 87 5.15 -8.49 -4.89
CA LEU A 87 5.14 -7.34 -3.98
C LEU A 87 6.53 -7.04 -3.42
N ASP A 88 7.29 -8.05 -3.01
CA ASP A 88 8.67 -7.90 -2.53
C ASP A 88 9.58 -7.31 -3.62
N LYS A 89 9.42 -7.77 -4.88
CA LYS A 89 10.12 -7.18 -6.02
C LYS A 89 9.79 -5.69 -6.20
N ARG A 90 8.50 -5.31 -6.09
CA ARG A 90 8.10 -3.90 -6.15
C ARG A 90 8.68 -3.09 -5.00
N ILE A 91 8.63 -3.60 -3.76
CA ILE A 91 9.21 -2.94 -2.57
C ILE A 91 10.70 -2.68 -2.79
N LYS A 92 11.44 -3.68 -3.27
CA LYS A 92 12.87 -3.54 -3.57
C LYS A 92 13.16 -2.49 -4.64
N THR A 93 12.37 -2.45 -5.71
CA THR A 93 12.51 -1.40 -6.74
C THR A 93 12.28 0.00 -6.15
N TYR A 94 11.23 0.17 -5.35
CA TYR A 94 10.97 1.46 -4.68
C TYR A 94 12.07 1.82 -3.67
N ALA A 95 12.55 0.86 -2.89
CA ALA A 95 13.65 1.07 -1.95
C ALA A 95 14.95 1.47 -2.69
N ALA A 96 15.22 0.86 -3.84
CA ALA A 96 16.36 1.24 -4.68
C ALA A 96 16.22 2.66 -5.24
N GLN A 97 15.04 3.04 -5.75
CA GLN A 97 14.78 4.40 -6.22
C GLN A 97 14.90 5.44 -5.09
N ALA A 98 14.34 5.15 -3.91
CA ALA A 98 14.49 6.01 -2.74
C ALA A 98 15.96 6.09 -2.29
N ASN A 99 16.73 5.00 -2.36
CA ASN A 99 18.15 4.98 -2.03
C ASN A 99 19.00 5.87 -2.97
N VAL A 100 18.58 6.05 -4.24
CA VAL A 100 19.25 6.98 -5.16
C VAL A 100 19.18 8.41 -4.62
N HIS A 101 18.05 8.80 -4.03
CA HIS A 101 17.85 10.13 -3.46
C HIS A 101 18.34 10.25 -2.01
N CYS A 102 18.38 9.14 -1.27
CA CYS A 102 18.70 9.11 0.16
C CYS A 102 19.41 7.81 0.53
N LYS A 103 20.73 7.87 0.74
CA LYS A 103 21.55 6.68 1.02
C LYS A 103 21.22 5.97 2.34
N ASP A 104 20.50 6.63 3.23
CA ASP A 104 20.02 6.08 4.50
C ASP A 104 18.93 4.99 4.31
N VAL A 105 18.26 4.94 3.13
CA VAL A 105 17.25 3.92 2.81
C VAL A 105 17.92 2.59 2.47
N LEU A 106 17.61 1.52 3.20
CA LEU A 106 18.23 0.20 2.98
C LEU A 106 17.81 -0.45 1.65
N LEU A 107 18.79 -0.87 0.84
CA LEU A 107 18.58 -1.52 -0.46
C LEU A 107 18.00 -2.95 -0.35
N ASN A 108 18.32 -3.68 0.73
CA ASN A 108 17.84 -5.04 0.98
C ASN A 108 16.57 -5.08 1.84
N THR A 109 15.66 -4.14 1.60
CA THR A 109 14.40 -4.10 2.35
C THR A 109 13.44 -5.17 1.82
N HIS A 110 13.29 -6.25 2.57
CA HIS A 110 12.23 -7.25 2.36
C HIS A 110 10.93 -6.83 3.03
N ALA A 111 9.81 -7.42 2.60
CA ALA A 111 8.47 -7.22 3.17
C ALA A 111 8.40 -7.07 4.71
N HIS A 112 9.06 -7.98 5.43
CA HIS A 112 9.08 -7.97 6.90
C HIS A 112 9.89 -6.80 7.46
N LEU A 113 11.06 -6.50 6.88
CA LEU A 113 11.89 -5.37 7.28
C LEU A 113 11.21 -4.03 6.96
N PHE A 114 10.53 -3.95 5.81
CA PHE A 114 9.74 -2.78 5.43
C PHE A 114 8.68 -2.47 6.48
N ARG A 115 7.94 -3.49 6.92
CA ARG A 115 6.94 -3.35 7.96
C ARG A 115 7.55 -2.85 9.26
N HIS A 116 8.63 -3.46 9.73
CA HIS A 116 9.32 -2.99 10.94
C HIS A 116 9.82 -1.55 10.81
N TYR A 117 10.28 -1.17 9.63
CA TYR A 117 10.76 0.17 9.33
C TYR A 117 9.63 1.22 9.31
N VAL A 118 8.43 0.85 8.85
CA VAL A 118 7.21 1.67 8.94
C VAL A 118 6.69 1.73 10.37
N GLU A 119 6.56 0.58 11.06
CA GLU A 119 6.06 0.49 12.44
C GLU A 119 6.96 1.23 13.44
N SER A 120 8.27 1.23 13.21
CA SER A 120 9.22 1.98 14.04
C SER A 120 9.23 3.49 13.79
N GLY A 121 8.48 3.99 12.79
CA GLY A 121 8.46 5.41 12.42
C GLY A 121 9.76 5.92 11.76
N LYS A 122 10.78 5.06 11.62
CA LYS A 122 12.06 5.42 11.01
C LYS A 122 11.91 5.82 9.55
N MET A 123 11.02 5.16 8.82
CA MET A 123 10.74 5.53 7.42
C MET A 123 10.16 6.93 7.28
N VAL A 124 9.27 7.34 8.18
CA VAL A 124 8.68 8.69 8.21
C VAL A 124 9.79 9.71 8.43
N SER A 125 10.64 9.44 9.43
CA SER A 125 11.74 10.31 9.83
C SER A 125 12.77 10.46 8.70
N ASP A 126 13.11 9.36 8.02
CA ASP A 126 14.10 9.38 6.94
C ASP A 126 13.54 10.01 5.66
N MET A 127 12.25 9.81 5.33
CA MET A 127 11.62 10.52 4.21
C MET A 127 11.52 12.02 4.43
N GLU A 128 11.22 12.46 5.66
CA GLU A 128 11.17 13.88 6.03
C GLU A 128 12.58 14.50 5.99
N LYS A 129 13.56 13.81 6.58
CA LYS A 129 14.99 14.20 6.55
C LYS A 129 15.52 14.30 5.12
N CYS A 130 15.15 13.36 4.25
CA CYS A 130 15.60 13.33 2.86
C CYS A 130 14.71 14.12 1.90
N ARG A 131 13.69 14.86 2.38
CA ARG A 131 12.72 15.61 1.56
C ARG A 131 12.13 14.79 0.41
N ILE A 132 11.99 13.48 0.61
CA ILE A 132 11.41 12.59 -0.40
C ILE A 132 9.91 12.80 -0.35
N SER A 133 9.37 13.58 -1.30
CA SER A 133 7.93 13.73 -1.44
C SER A 133 7.33 12.38 -1.87
N PRO A 134 6.23 11.93 -1.26
CA PRO A 134 5.46 10.78 -1.75
C PRO A 134 4.87 10.98 -3.16
N ALA A 135 5.05 12.15 -3.80
CA ALA A 135 4.65 12.43 -5.17
C ALA A 135 5.81 12.36 -6.17
N SER A 136 7.06 12.25 -5.68
CA SER A 136 8.25 12.02 -6.50
C SER A 136 8.54 10.53 -6.72
N LEU A 137 7.67 9.66 -6.19
CA LEU A 137 7.73 8.20 -6.21
C LEU A 137 6.47 7.60 -6.84
#